data_AF-A0A9N8LFM0-F1
#
_entry.id   AF-A0A9N8LFM0-F1
#
_cell.length_a   1.000
_cell.length_b   1.000
_cell.length_c   1.000
_cell.angle_alpha   90.00
_cell.angle_beta   90.00
_cell.angle_gamma   90.00
#
_symmetry.space_group_name_H-M   'P 1'
#
loop_
_entity.id
_entity.type
_entity.pdbx_description
1 polymer ?
#
loop_
_entity_poly.entity_id
_entity_poly.type
_entity_poly.pdbx_seq_one_letter_code
_entity_poly.pdbx_strand_id
1 'polypeptide(L)'
;MSTSSVPSSHFDALDAPHRDLSQARTWFFLLHAVLMIVTFLGIFAFGILFGRFGRTFLPRSWFPYHRAIQITGVASMAIAAILGIIAVQIAGAKHFALLHQKLGLAVIILVLLQAAGGQIGHVIRQRHGHRAQNAFHVALGLTIFGLAAYNVQLGLDLWGWKPAPVWKTVLGVWSILLAVVYVGGLTLVPAQRQQELDQAMGGEREPLLR
;
A
#
# COMPACT_ATOMS: atom_id res chain seq x y z
N MET A 1 -21.99 -54.04 9.83
CA MET A 1 -21.26 -53.01 9.06
C MET A 1 -20.84 -51.93 10.04
N SER A 2 -19.54 -51.88 10.38
CA SER A 2 -18.98 -50.90 11.31
C SER A 2 -18.56 -49.67 10.50
N THR A 3 -19.22 -48.53 10.71
CA THR A 3 -18.84 -47.26 10.10
C THR A 3 -17.63 -46.72 10.85
N SER A 4 -16.44 -46.90 10.29
CA SER A 4 -15.23 -46.24 10.79
C SER A 4 -15.39 -44.73 10.63
N SER A 5 -15.64 -44.04 11.74
CA SER A 5 -15.54 -42.58 11.81
C SER A 5 -14.09 -42.19 11.52
N VAL A 6 -13.87 -41.53 10.39
CA VAL A 6 -12.59 -40.90 10.05
C VAL A 6 -12.23 -39.92 11.18
N PRO A 7 -11.03 -40.00 11.77
CA PRO A 7 -10.62 -39.05 12.80
C PRO A 7 -10.54 -37.65 12.19
N SER A 8 -11.29 -36.70 12.76
CA SER A 8 -11.34 -35.27 12.38
C SER A 8 -10.04 -34.48 12.68
N SER A 9 -8.96 -35.17 13.05
CA SER A 9 -7.79 -34.58 13.69
C SER A 9 -6.89 -33.74 12.78
N HIS A 10 -7.11 -33.72 11.46
CA HIS A 10 -6.32 -32.89 10.56
C HIS A 10 -6.95 -31.51 10.30
N PHE A 11 -8.26 -31.35 10.53
CA PHE A 11 -8.95 -30.06 10.44
C PHE A 11 -9.09 -29.40 11.82
N ASP A 12 -9.26 -30.18 12.89
CA ASP A 12 -9.34 -29.66 14.26
C ASP A 12 -8.01 -29.03 14.75
N ALA A 13 -6.86 -29.48 14.20
CA ALA A 13 -5.55 -28.93 14.52
C ALA A 13 -5.32 -27.50 13.97
N LEU A 14 -6.14 -27.05 13.02
CA LEU A 14 -6.06 -25.71 12.41
C LEU A 14 -7.03 -24.69 13.06
N ASP A 15 -7.99 -25.14 13.87
CA ASP A 15 -9.04 -24.25 14.40
C ASP A 15 -8.73 -23.68 15.80
N ALA A 16 -7.72 -24.16 16.54
CA ALA A 16 -7.61 -23.86 17.99
C ALA A 16 -6.38 -23.09 18.53
N PRO A 17 -5.13 -23.16 18.01
CA PRO A 17 -4.01 -22.48 18.68
C PRO A 17 -3.59 -21.11 18.09
N HIS A 18 -4.11 -20.67 16.94
CA HIS A 18 -3.58 -19.46 16.26
C HIS A 18 -4.21 -18.13 16.70
N ARG A 19 -5.28 -18.17 17.52
CA ARG A 19 -6.07 -16.99 17.90
C ARG A 19 -6.29 -16.83 19.40
N ASP A 20 -5.51 -17.54 20.19
CA ASP A 20 -5.54 -17.38 21.64
C ASP A 20 -4.95 -15.99 22.00
N LEU A 21 -5.82 -15.07 22.41
CA LEU A 21 -5.47 -13.71 22.78
C LEU A 21 -4.65 -13.64 24.07
N SER A 22 -4.51 -14.74 24.82
CA SER A 22 -3.57 -14.79 25.94
C SER A 22 -2.11 -14.91 25.48
N GLN A 23 -1.87 -15.30 24.22
CA GLN A 23 -0.53 -15.51 23.70
C GLN A 23 0.02 -14.26 23.01
N ALA A 24 1.23 -13.86 23.40
CA ALA A 24 1.92 -12.70 22.81
C ALA A 24 2.01 -12.80 21.27
N ARG A 25 2.27 -14.01 20.73
CA ARG A 25 2.36 -14.24 19.28
C ARG A 25 1.12 -13.78 18.51
N THR A 26 -0.06 -14.02 19.09
CA THR A 26 -1.35 -13.68 18.49
C THR A 26 -1.49 -12.17 18.35
N TRP A 27 -1.08 -11.42 19.38
CA TRP A 27 -1.07 -9.97 19.35
C TRP A 27 -0.11 -9.41 18.29
N PHE A 28 1.09 -9.96 18.15
CA PHE A 28 2.02 -9.50 17.12
C PHE A 28 1.47 -9.74 15.70
N PHE A 29 0.83 -10.89 15.43
CA PHE A 29 0.16 -11.13 14.15
C PHE A 29 -1.02 -10.18 13.92
N LEU A 30 -1.85 -9.95 14.93
CA LEU A 30 -2.98 -9.02 14.84
C LEU A 30 -2.54 -7.59 14.57
N LEU A 31 -1.55 -7.09 15.33
CA LEU A 31 -1.01 -5.75 15.14
C LEU A 31 -0.35 -5.59 13.77
N HIS A 32 0.41 -6.59 13.32
CA HIS A 32 0.95 -6.64 11.96
C HIS A 32 -0.17 -6.53 10.91
N ALA A 33 -1.20 -7.37 11.02
CA ALA A 33 -2.29 -7.40 10.05
C ALA A 33 -3.05 -6.06 9.99
N VAL A 34 -3.45 -5.52 11.14
CA VAL A 34 -4.20 -4.25 11.23
C VAL A 34 -3.35 -3.10 10.69
N LEU A 35 -2.09 -2.98 11.11
CA LEU A 35 -1.23 -1.90 10.64
C LEU A 35 -0.93 -2.02 9.15
N MET A 36 -0.70 -3.23 8.61
CA MET A 36 -0.51 -3.41 7.16
C MET A 36 -1.76 -3.03 6.36
N ILE A 37 -2.96 -3.41 6.82
CA ILE A 37 -4.22 -3.03 6.17
C ILE A 37 -4.39 -1.52 6.18
N VAL A 38 -4.28 -0.87 7.34
CA VAL A 38 -4.42 0.59 7.46
C VAL A 38 -3.36 1.31 6.64
N THR A 39 -2.12 0.82 6.64
CA THR A 39 -1.02 1.44 5.90
C THR A 39 -1.22 1.36 4.40
N PHE A 40 -1.44 0.16 3.86
CA PHE A 40 -1.53 -0.01 2.41
C PHE A 40 -2.88 0.43 1.85
N LEU A 41 -3.97 -0.01 2.46
CA LEU A 41 -5.32 0.25 1.94
C LEU A 41 -5.92 1.57 2.42
N GLY A 42 -5.35 2.17 3.46
CA GLY A 42 -5.71 3.50 3.95
C GLY A 42 -4.68 4.56 3.54
N ILE A 43 -3.53 4.59 4.20
CA ILE A 43 -2.54 5.69 4.08
C ILE A 43 -1.98 5.80 2.66
N PHE A 44 -1.48 4.70 2.07
CA PHE A 44 -0.94 4.72 0.72
C PHE A 44 -2.03 4.92 -0.35
N ALA A 45 -3.22 4.33 -0.17
CA ALA A 45 -4.37 4.61 -1.02
C ALA A 45 -4.73 6.11 -1.02
N PHE A 46 -4.79 6.72 0.16
CA PHE A 46 -4.99 8.15 0.31
C PHE A 46 -3.86 8.95 -0.34
N GLY A 47 -2.61 8.56 -0.16
CA GLY A 47 -1.46 9.19 -0.82
C GLY A 47 -1.55 9.16 -2.35
N ILE A 48 -2.01 8.05 -2.93
CA ILE A 48 -2.25 7.90 -4.38
C ILE A 48 -3.32 8.88 -4.86
N LEU A 49 -4.48 8.92 -4.19
CA LEU A 49 -5.57 9.83 -4.55
C LEU A 49 -5.18 11.29 -4.32
N PHE A 50 -4.50 11.60 -3.23
CA PHE A 50 -4.01 12.94 -2.93
C PHE A 50 -3.01 13.41 -3.98
N GLY A 51 -2.12 12.53 -4.44
CA GLY A 51 -1.23 12.84 -5.56
C GLY A 51 -1.99 13.12 -6.85
N ARG A 52 -3.09 12.42 -7.11
CA ARG A 52 -3.92 12.62 -8.31
C ARG A 52 -4.69 13.94 -8.26
N PHE A 53 -5.52 14.13 -7.23
CA PHE A 53 -6.43 15.27 -7.11
C PHE A 53 -5.74 16.53 -6.59
N GLY A 54 -4.76 16.38 -5.70
CA GLY A 54 -4.01 17.51 -5.15
C GLY A 54 -3.28 18.31 -6.23
N ARG A 55 -2.81 17.67 -7.31
CA ARG A 55 -2.20 18.38 -8.45
C ARG A 55 -3.16 19.37 -9.12
N THR A 56 -4.46 19.10 -9.10
CA THR A 56 -5.49 19.97 -9.70
C THR A 56 -6.06 20.96 -8.70
N PHE A 57 -6.37 20.53 -7.47
CA PHE A 57 -7.06 21.38 -6.48
C PHE A 57 -6.12 22.14 -5.56
N LEU A 58 -4.88 21.67 -5.37
CA LEU A 58 -3.87 22.24 -4.46
C LEU A 58 -2.51 22.37 -5.17
N PRO A 59 -2.41 23.00 -6.36
CA PRO A 59 -1.24 22.92 -7.23
C PRO A 59 0.07 23.42 -6.59
N ARG A 60 -0.02 24.33 -5.60
CA ARG A 60 1.16 24.88 -4.90
C ARG A 60 1.63 24.05 -3.71
N SER A 61 0.77 23.24 -3.10
CA SER A 61 1.04 22.57 -1.83
C SER A 61 0.87 21.05 -1.88
N TRP A 62 0.40 20.48 -3.00
CA TRP A 62 0.14 19.04 -3.08
C TRP A 62 1.39 18.19 -2.85
N PHE A 63 2.56 18.61 -3.31
CA PHE A 63 3.76 17.79 -3.22
C PHE A 63 4.27 17.59 -1.78
N PRO A 64 4.45 18.63 -0.94
CA PRO A 64 4.87 18.42 0.45
C PRO A 64 3.87 17.57 1.24
N TYR A 65 2.56 17.75 1.04
CA TYR A 65 1.55 16.91 1.69
C TYR A 65 1.59 15.46 1.19
N HIS A 66 1.67 15.24 -0.13
CA HIS A 66 1.83 13.90 -0.70
C HIS A 66 3.06 13.22 -0.11
N ARG A 67 4.21 13.91 -0.08
CA ARG A 67 5.45 13.39 0.50
C ARG A 67 5.29 13.04 1.98
N ALA A 68 4.66 13.91 2.78
CA ALA A 68 4.41 13.65 4.20
C ALA A 68 3.57 12.38 4.39
N ILE A 69 2.47 12.24 3.64
CA ILE A 69 1.60 11.05 3.67
C ILE A 69 2.41 9.79 3.32
N GLN A 70 3.25 9.85 2.29
CA GLN A 70 4.08 8.71 1.88
C GLN A 70 5.13 8.35 2.93
N ILE A 71 5.77 9.33 3.56
CA ILE A 71 6.73 9.09 4.66
C ILE A 71 6.02 8.42 5.84
N THR A 72 4.83 8.90 6.21
CA THR A 72 4.00 8.26 7.25
C THR A 72 3.68 6.82 6.89
N GLY A 73 3.30 6.55 5.63
CA GLY A 73 3.04 5.20 5.16
C GLY A 73 4.28 4.29 5.22
N VAL A 74 5.45 4.79 4.81
CA VAL A 74 6.73 4.05 4.88
C VAL A 74 7.11 3.72 6.33
N ALA A 75 6.98 4.69 7.24
CA ALA A 75 7.27 4.47 8.66
C ALA A 75 6.32 3.43 9.27
N SER A 76 5.01 3.56 9.01
CA SER A 76 3.99 2.62 9.47
C SER A 76 4.21 1.21 8.91
N MET A 77 4.54 1.09 7.61
CA MET A 77 4.89 -0.17 6.96
C MET A 77 6.10 -0.83 7.61
N ALA A 78 7.16 -0.08 7.92
CA ALA A 78 8.36 -0.62 8.55
C ALA A 78 8.06 -1.18 9.95
N ILE A 79 7.31 -0.44 10.77
CA ILE A 79 6.86 -0.90 12.10
C ILE A 79 6.05 -2.19 11.95
N ALA A 80 5.05 -2.19 11.06
CA ALA A 80 4.21 -3.35 10.83
C ALA A 80 5.02 -4.57 10.35
N ALA A 81 6.01 -4.37 9.47
CA ALA A 81 6.85 -5.45 8.97
C ALA A 81 7.69 -6.10 10.09
N ILE A 82 8.26 -5.26 10.97
CA ILE A 82 9.02 -5.72 12.15
C ILE A 82 8.12 -6.58 13.06
N LEU A 83 6.88 -6.16 13.32
CA LEU A 83 5.94 -6.95 14.11
C LEU A 83 5.66 -8.32 13.49
N GLY A 84 5.54 -8.40 12.16
CA GLY A 84 5.38 -9.66 11.44
C GLY A 84 6.59 -10.59 11.58
N ILE A 85 7.81 -10.04 11.50
CA ILE A 85 9.06 -10.80 11.72
C ILE A 85 9.12 -11.31 13.16
N ILE A 86 8.82 -10.47 14.15
CA ILE A 86 8.78 -10.86 15.56
C ILE A 86 7.76 -11.99 15.78
N ALA A 87 6.57 -11.89 15.18
CA ALA A 87 5.53 -12.91 15.30
C ALA A 87 6.01 -14.29 14.78
N VAL A 88 6.65 -14.32 13.61
CA VAL A 88 7.21 -15.55 13.02
C VAL A 88 8.34 -16.12 13.90
N GLN A 89 9.19 -15.25 14.46
CA GLN A 89 10.27 -15.64 15.35
C GLN A 89 9.75 -16.29 16.63
N ILE A 90 8.76 -15.68 17.30
CA ILE A 90 8.14 -16.23 18.52
C ILE A 90 7.44 -17.56 18.22
N ALA A 91 6.87 -17.71 17.02
CA ALA A 91 6.23 -18.95 16.61
C ALA A 91 7.23 -20.10 16.31
N GLY A 92 8.54 -19.84 16.31
CA GLY A 92 9.55 -20.82 15.93
C GLY A 92 9.46 -21.27 14.48
N ALA A 93 8.79 -20.48 13.62
CA ALA A 93 8.53 -20.81 12.23
C ALA A 93 9.66 -20.29 11.32
N LYS A 94 9.78 -20.89 10.13
CA LYS A 94 10.76 -20.45 9.13
C LYS A 94 10.33 -19.11 8.50
N HIS A 95 11.23 -18.13 8.51
CA HIS A 95 11.04 -16.86 7.82
C HIS A 95 10.97 -17.04 6.30
N PHE A 96 10.09 -16.28 5.66
CA PHE A 96 9.92 -16.23 4.20
C PHE A 96 9.65 -17.59 3.52
N ALA A 97 8.97 -18.51 4.21
CA ALA A 97 8.54 -19.79 3.66
C ALA A 97 7.28 -19.64 2.79
N LEU A 98 6.36 -18.75 3.17
CA LEU A 98 5.04 -18.58 2.54
C LEU A 98 5.06 -17.55 1.42
N LEU A 99 4.15 -17.68 0.45
CA LEU A 99 3.97 -16.71 -0.64
C LEU A 99 3.70 -15.30 -0.09
N HIS A 100 2.83 -15.17 0.92
CA HIS A 100 2.54 -13.91 1.60
C HIS A 100 3.80 -13.20 2.12
N GLN A 101 4.73 -13.95 2.70
CA GLN A 101 5.96 -13.38 3.27
C GLN A 101 6.92 -12.93 2.17
N LYS A 102 7.09 -13.74 1.11
CA LYS A 102 7.97 -13.42 -0.03
C LYS A 102 7.44 -12.23 -0.82
N LEU A 103 6.13 -12.22 -1.12
CA LEU A 103 5.47 -11.12 -1.81
C LEU A 103 5.48 -9.85 -0.96
N GLY A 104 5.20 -9.96 0.35
CA GLY A 104 5.27 -8.83 1.27
C GLY A 104 6.66 -8.18 1.30
N LEU A 105 7.73 -8.97 1.35
CA LEU A 105 9.10 -8.47 1.26
C LEU A 105 9.36 -7.75 -0.08
N ALA A 106 8.94 -8.35 -1.19
CA ALA A 106 9.08 -7.74 -2.52
C ALA A 106 8.34 -6.38 -2.59
N VAL A 107 7.11 -6.31 -2.08
CA VAL A 107 6.32 -5.07 -2.00
C VAL A 107 7.03 -4.01 -1.15
N ILE A 108 7.57 -4.39 0.02
CA ILE A 108 8.33 -3.46 0.88
C ILE A 108 9.54 -2.88 0.13
N ILE A 109 10.33 -3.73 -0.53
CA ILE A 109 11.48 -3.28 -1.33
C ILE A 109 11.02 -2.31 -2.43
N LEU A 110 9.96 -2.65 -3.16
CA LEU A 110 9.41 -1.80 -4.21
C LEU A 110 8.89 -0.46 -3.66
N VAL A 111 8.27 -0.43 -2.47
CA VAL A 111 7.85 0.82 -1.81
C VAL A 111 9.05 1.70 -1.48
N LEU A 112 10.13 1.13 -0.96
CA LEU A 112 11.36 1.89 -0.64
C LEU A 112 11.98 2.47 -1.92
N LEU A 113 12.07 1.67 -2.98
CA LEU A 113 12.54 2.11 -4.30
C LEU A 113 11.63 3.20 -4.88
N GLN A 114 10.32 3.07 -4.74
CA GLN A 114 9.31 4.04 -5.19
C GLN A 114 9.44 5.37 -4.45
N ALA A 115 9.66 5.33 -3.13
CA ALA A 115 9.86 6.52 -2.30
C ALA A 115 11.17 7.25 -2.67
N ALA A 116 12.28 6.51 -2.77
CA ALA A 116 13.56 7.06 -3.20
C ALA A 116 13.49 7.62 -4.63
N GLY A 117 12.95 6.84 -5.56
CA GLY A 117 12.79 7.23 -6.97
C GLY A 117 11.86 8.43 -7.16
N GLY A 118 10.81 8.55 -6.34
CA GLY A 118 9.93 9.72 -6.33
C GLY A 118 10.66 10.99 -5.87
N GLN A 119 11.48 10.89 -4.82
CA GLN A 119 12.27 12.02 -4.32
C GLN A 119 13.36 12.44 -5.32
N ILE A 120 14.14 11.48 -5.83
CA ILE A 120 15.16 11.71 -6.85
C ILE A 120 14.52 12.33 -8.09
N GLY A 121 13.36 11.81 -8.51
CA GLY A 121 12.68 12.31 -9.69
C GLY A 121 12.13 13.70 -9.58
N HIS A 122 11.72 14.11 -8.39
CA HIS A 122 11.35 15.49 -8.17
C HIS A 122 12.55 16.43 -8.39
N VAL A 123 13.72 16.07 -7.85
CA VAL A 123 14.96 16.85 -8.02
C VAL A 123 15.41 16.90 -9.48
N ILE A 124 15.37 15.77 -10.19
CA ILE A 124 15.73 15.70 -11.62
C ILE A 124 14.75 16.52 -12.47
N ARG A 125 13.43 16.43 -12.21
CA ARG A 125 12.43 17.18 -12.98
C ARG A 125 12.61 18.69 -12.84
N GLN A 126 12.94 19.17 -11.65
CA GLN A 126 13.24 20.59 -11.42
C GLN A 126 14.44 21.08 -12.24
N ARG A 127 15.39 20.19 -12.58
CA ARG A 127 16.61 20.54 -13.31
C ARG A 127 16.51 20.32 -14.83
N HIS A 128 15.77 19.31 -15.28
CA HIS A 128 15.85 18.82 -16.66
C HIS A 128 14.49 18.58 -17.34
N GLY A 129 13.36 18.76 -16.65
CA GLY A 129 12.02 18.68 -17.26
C GLY A 129 11.56 17.28 -17.72
N HIS A 130 12.24 16.19 -17.34
CA HIS A 130 11.92 14.84 -17.80
C HIS A 130 10.53 14.34 -17.34
N ARG A 131 9.66 14.03 -18.32
CA ARG A 131 8.29 13.54 -18.09
C ARG A 131 8.17 12.01 -17.95
N ALA A 132 9.09 11.24 -18.52
CA ALA A 132 9.06 9.78 -18.50
C ALA A 132 9.14 9.18 -17.09
N GLN A 133 9.97 9.79 -16.22
CA GLN A 133 10.12 9.34 -14.84
C GLN A 133 8.81 9.45 -14.04
N ASN A 134 8.01 10.49 -14.29
CA ASN A 134 6.71 10.63 -13.62
C ASN A 134 5.72 9.55 -14.08
N ALA A 135 5.73 9.19 -15.38
CA ALA A 135 4.92 8.09 -15.88
C ALA A 135 5.32 6.75 -15.24
N PHE A 136 6.62 6.48 -15.17
CA PHE A 136 7.15 5.29 -14.49
C PHE A 136 6.78 5.27 -13.00
N HIS A 137 6.97 6.38 -12.29
CA HIS A 137 6.59 6.51 -10.87
C HIS A 137 5.10 6.23 -10.66
N VAL A 138 4.22 6.76 -11.51
CA VAL A 138 2.78 6.50 -11.40
C VAL A 138 2.46 5.03 -11.67
N ALA A 139 2.99 4.45 -12.76
CA ALA A 139 2.74 3.06 -13.11
C ALA A 139 3.23 2.10 -12.02
N LEU A 140 4.46 2.30 -11.52
CA LEU A 140 5.04 1.50 -10.45
C LEU A 140 4.22 1.60 -9.15
N GLY A 141 3.77 2.81 -8.78
CA GLY A 141 2.95 3.02 -7.60
C GLY A 141 1.60 2.27 -7.65
N LEU A 142 0.94 2.26 -8.80
CA LEU A 142 -0.31 1.52 -9.00
C LEU A 142 -0.08 -0.01 -8.95
N THR A 143 1.00 -0.49 -9.56
CA THR A 143 1.39 -1.91 -9.49
C THR A 143 1.67 -2.34 -8.06
N ILE A 144 2.44 -1.55 -7.29
CA ILE A 144 2.72 -1.82 -5.87
C ILE A 144 1.42 -1.90 -5.08
N PHE A 145 0.47 -0.98 -5.30
CA PHE A 145 -0.80 -0.99 -4.61
C PHE A 145 -1.62 -2.26 -4.90
N GLY A 146 -1.70 -2.67 -6.17
CA GLY A 146 -2.38 -3.92 -6.55
C GLY A 146 -1.74 -5.16 -5.92
N LEU A 147 -0.41 -5.25 -5.94
CA LEU A 147 0.33 -6.35 -5.29
C LEU A 147 0.12 -6.34 -3.77
N ALA A 148 0.08 -5.16 -3.14
CA ALA A 148 -0.16 -5.03 -1.71
C ALA A 148 -1.57 -5.47 -1.31
N ALA A 149 -2.60 -5.08 -2.08
CA ALA A 149 -3.98 -5.51 -1.85
C ALA A 149 -4.11 -7.04 -1.96
N TYR A 150 -3.47 -7.64 -2.96
CA TYR A 150 -3.39 -9.10 -3.08
C TYR A 150 -2.64 -9.74 -1.90
N ASN A 151 -1.55 -9.13 -1.44
CA ASN A 151 -0.78 -9.65 -0.31
C ASN A 151 -1.54 -9.56 1.03
N VAL A 152 -2.35 -8.52 1.22
CA VAL A 152 -3.29 -8.41 2.36
C VAL A 152 -4.30 -9.55 2.32
N GLN A 153 -4.86 -9.84 1.14
CA GLN A 153 -5.74 -10.98 0.93
C GLN A 153 -5.08 -12.30 1.34
N LEU A 154 -3.84 -12.56 0.91
CA LEU A 154 -3.11 -13.76 1.33
C LEU A 154 -2.91 -13.82 2.85
N GLY A 155 -2.65 -12.69 3.50
CA GLY A 155 -2.53 -12.62 4.97
C GLY A 155 -3.84 -12.94 5.70
N LEU A 156 -4.97 -12.46 5.19
CA LEU A 156 -6.29 -12.74 5.76
C LEU A 156 -6.74 -14.19 5.49
N ASP A 157 -6.40 -14.75 4.34
CA ASP A 157 -6.60 -16.18 4.04
C ASP A 157 -5.80 -17.04 5.04
N LEU A 158 -4.53 -16.70 5.32
CA LEU A 158 -3.70 -17.38 6.34
C LEU A 158 -4.28 -17.21 7.75
N TRP A 159 -4.82 -16.04 8.07
CA TRP A 159 -5.49 -15.82 9.35
C TRP A 159 -6.77 -16.64 9.48
N GLY A 160 -7.46 -16.92 8.37
CA GLY A 160 -8.68 -17.74 8.30
C GLY A 160 -9.95 -17.05 8.79
N TRP A 161 -10.04 -15.70 8.70
CA TRP A 161 -11.15 -14.92 9.26
C TRP A 161 -12.52 -15.47 8.82
N LYS A 162 -13.43 -15.71 9.78
CA LYS A 162 -14.82 -16.16 9.54
C LYS A 162 -15.82 -15.01 9.81
N PRO A 163 -16.90 -14.87 9.01
CA PRO A 163 -17.27 -15.72 7.87
C PRO A 163 -16.42 -15.43 6.62
N ALA A 164 -15.86 -16.51 6.06
CA ALA A 164 -15.06 -16.50 4.85
C ALA A 164 -16.03 -16.50 3.65
N PRO A 165 -16.48 -15.33 3.15
CA PRO A 165 -15.56 -14.46 2.41
C PRO A 165 -15.85 -12.96 2.55
N VAL A 166 -16.43 -12.48 3.65
CA VAL A 166 -16.85 -11.06 3.76
C VAL A 166 -15.69 -10.11 3.48
N TRP A 167 -14.50 -10.43 3.98
CA TRP A 167 -13.32 -9.59 3.73
C TRP A 167 -12.87 -9.59 2.27
N LYS A 168 -13.06 -10.68 1.50
CA LYS A 168 -12.72 -10.71 0.06
C LYS A 168 -13.61 -9.74 -0.69
N THR A 169 -14.90 -9.74 -0.37
CA THR A 169 -15.87 -8.79 -0.93
C THR A 169 -15.53 -7.36 -0.54
N VAL A 170 -15.23 -7.10 0.74
CA VAL A 170 -14.86 -5.76 1.22
C VAL A 170 -13.59 -5.25 0.54
N LEU A 171 -12.53 -6.07 0.48
CA LEU A 171 -11.28 -5.71 -0.19
C LEU A 171 -11.47 -5.49 -1.70
N GLY A 172 -12.26 -6.35 -2.35
CA GLY A 172 -12.60 -6.22 -3.76
C GLY A 172 -13.34 -4.92 -4.05
N VAL A 173 -14.43 -4.65 -3.32
CA VAL A 173 -15.22 -3.41 -3.45
C VAL A 173 -14.36 -2.19 -3.18
N TRP A 174 -13.55 -2.20 -2.12
CA TRP A 174 -12.64 -1.11 -1.79
C TRP A 174 -11.62 -0.84 -2.90
N SER A 175 -11.01 -1.90 -3.44
CA SER A 175 -10.02 -1.79 -4.52
C SER A 175 -10.64 -1.28 -5.81
N ILE A 176 -11.84 -1.75 -6.16
CA ILE A 176 -12.61 -1.27 -7.32
C ILE A 176 -12.98 0.19 -7.14
N LEU A 177 -13.48 0.59 -5.97
CA LEU A 177 -13.84 1.97 -5.66
C LEU A 177 -12.62 2.89 -5.86
N LEU A 178 -11.47 2.53 -5.29
CA LEU A 178 -10.24 3.30 -5.46
C LEU A 178 -9.80 3.39 -6.92
N ALA A 179 -9.89 2.29 -7.67
CA ALA A 179 -9.56 2.28 -9.09
C ALA A 179 -10.50 3.20 -9.89
N VAL A 180 -11.81 3.13 -9.65
CA VAL A 180 -12.82 3.99 -10.30
C VAL A 180 -12.57 5.46 -9.98
N VAL A 181 -12.35 5.79 -8.71
CA VAL A 181 -12.06 7.17 -8.28
C VAL A 181 -10.75 7.67 -8.92
N TYR A 182 -9.71 6.84 -8.96
CA TYR A 182 -8.44 7.20 -9.59
C TYR A 182 -8.60 7.46 -11.09
N VAL A 183 -9.28 6.56 -11.81
CA VAL A 183 -9.55 6.69 -13.25
C VAL A 183 -10.44 7.92 -13.53
N GLY A 184 -11.47 8.16 -12.72
CA GLY A 184 -12.28 9.37 -12.80
C GLY A 184 -11.44 10.65 -12.67
N GLY A 185 -10.45 10.66 -11.78
CA GLY A 185 -9.49 11.76 -11.64
C GLY A 185 -8.60 11.98 -12.87
N LEU A 186 -8.48 11.02 -13.80
CA LEU A 186 -7.75 11.23 -15.06
C LEU A 186 -8.44 12.22 -16.00
N THR A 187 -9.75 12.42 -15.84
CA THR A 187 -10.50 13.44 -16.59
C THR A 187 -10.04 14.87 -16.28
N LEU A 188 -9.35 15.07 -15.14
CA LEU A 188 -8.79 16.37 -14.72
C LEU A 188 -7.41 16.66 -15.31
N VAL A 189 -6.78 15.71 -16.01
CA VAL A 189 -5.43 15.87 -16.58
C VAL A 189 -5.33 17.04 -17.58
N PRO A 190 -6.30 17.29 -18.48
CA PRO A 190 -6.24 18.44 -19.38
C PRO A 190 -6.20 19.77 -18.63
N ALA A 191 -7.05 19.94 -17.61
CA ALA A 191 -7.08 21.12 -16.76
C ALA A 191 -5.77 21.29 -15.98
N GLN A 192 -5.22 20.20 -15.45
CA GLN A 192 -3.92 20.22 -14.78
C GLN A 192 -2.80 20.68 -15.73
N ARG A 193 -2.78 20.20 -16.99
CA ARG A 193 -1.79 20.64 -17.98
C ARG A 193 -1.91 22.12 -18.32
N GLN A 194 -3.13 22.64 -18.46
CA GLN A 194 -3.36 24.07 -18.67
C GLN A 194 -2.81 24.90 -17.51
N GLN A 195 -3.12 24.50 -16.27
CA GLN A 195 -2.58 25.17 -15.07
C GLN A 195 -1.05 25.15 -15.01
N GLU A 196 -0.41 24.04 -15.40
CA GLU A 196 1.06 23.95 -15.47
C GLU A 196 1.64 24.87 -16.54
N LEU A 197 0.97 25.02 -17.70
CA LEU A 197 1.37 25.94 -18.76
C LEU A 197 1.20 27.41 -18.35
N ASP A 198 0.06 27.76 -17.75
CA ASP A 198 -0.21 29.12 -17.28
C ASP A 198 0.79 29.56 -16.19
N GLN A 199 1.18 28.63 -15.31
CA GLN A 199 2.23 28.89 -14.32
C GLN A 199 3.60 29.10 -14.97
N ALA A 200 3.95 28.33 -16.00
CA ALA A 200 5.20 28.50 -16.73
C ALA A 200 5.24 29.86 -17.45
N MET A 201 4.16 30.23 -18.16
CA MET A 201 4.06 31.53 -18.85
C MET A 201 3.96 32.72 -17.89
N GLY A 202 3.33 32.53 -16.73
CA GLY A 202 3.23 33.56 -15.69
C GLY A 202 4.56 33.83 -14.97
N GLY A 203 5.38 32.80 -14.78
CA GLY A 203 6.71 32.92 -14.19
C GLY A 203 7.74 33.62 -15.08
N GLU A 204 7.60 33.54 -16.42
CA GLU A 204 8.43 34.29 -17.36
C GLU A 204 8.12 35.80 -17.38
N ARG A 205 6.98 36.22 -16.83
CA ARG A 205 6.55 37.63 -16.77
C ARG A 205 6.89 38.34 -15.47
N GLU A 206 7.46 37.65 -14.48
CA GLU A 206 7.98 38.30 -13.27
C GLU A 206 9.43 38.73 -13.59
N PRO A 207 9.70 40.01 -13.89
CA PRO A 207 11.06 40.45 -14.16
C PRO A 207 11.90 40.22 -12.90
N LEU A 208 13.13 39.77 -13.11
CA LEU A 208 14.18 39.57 -12.12
C LEU A 208 14.37 40.85 -11.28
N LEU A 209 13.53 41.02 -10.26
CA LEU A 209 13.66 41.99 -9.18
C LEU A 209 13.71 41.21 -7.88
N ARG A 210 14.76 40.40 -7.73
CA ARG A 210 15.30 39.93 -6.45
C ARG A 210 16.81 39.80 -6.58
#